data_AF-A0A937P0A3-F1
#
_entry.id   AF-A0A937P0A3-F1
#
_cell.length_a   1.000
_cell.length_b   1.000
_cell.length_c   1.000
_cell.angle_alpha   90.00
_cell.angle_beta   90.00
_cell.angle_gamma   90.00
#
_symmetry.space_group_name_H-M   'P 1'
#
loop_
_entity.id
_entity.type
_entity.pdbx_description
1 polymer ?
#
loop_
_entity_poly.entity_id
_entity_poly.type
_entity_poly.pdbx_seq_one_letter_code
_entity_poly.pdbx_strand_id
1 'polypeptide(L)'
;MAKEWISSSDGRNLKYKRETLLNYGLNRWGLNKAHSVGPTSELIRTCAPSTFEEWENFYFSNAAQKKKNGLRITREYIIGLGQTLYVKLTEIVQKELLSITEDECIDYAYNLVLNRTYEGYVTEIETIYGQLEGALGRKIEPAPDNWDRAYSVDFSIKVEDSFIGIQIKPILSGQSLNQYQWIEMHSKNHEKFERDFGGKVFFVYSIKSSGKKKRIYNVEVIEEIRAEINRLEE
;
A
#
# COMPACT_ATOMS: atom_id res chain seq x y z
N MET A 1 43.51 18.04 -0.74
CA MET A 1 42.82 18.13 -2.04
C MET A 1 41.33 17.88 -1.82
N ALA A 2 40.47 18.69 -2.42
CA ALA A 2 39.02 18.45 -2.35
C ALA A 2 38.70 17.12 -3.03
N LYS A 3 37.88 16.29 -2.38
CA LYS A 3 37.42 15.03 -2.94
C LYS A 3 36.52 15.31 -4.16
N GLU A 4 36.97 14.93 -5.35
CA GLU A 4 36.32 15.27 -6.63
C GLU A 4 34.88 14.76 -6.79
N TRP A 5 34.48 13.82 -5.94
CA TRP A 5 33.14 13.23 -5.93
C TRP A 5 32.10 14.01 -5.12
N ILE A 6 32.49 15.04 -4.37
CA ILE A 6 31.58 15.92 -3.64
C ILE A 6 31.02 16.99 -4.60
N SER A 7 29.72 17.25 -4.55
CA SER A 7 29.05 18.28 -5.36
C SER A 7 28.73 19.54 -4.57
N SER A 8 28.36 19.41 -3.29
CA SER A 8 28.12 20.53 -2.38
C SER A 8 28.12 20.05 -0.93
N SER A 9 27.96 20.95 0.03
CA SER A 9 27.83 20.62 1.45
C SER A 9 26.80 21.50 2.14
N ASP A 10 26.21 21.00 3.22
CA ASP A 10 25.39 21.74 4.18
C ASP A 10 25.82 21.35 5.60
N GLY A 11 26.55 22.23 6.26
CA GLY A 11 27.29 21.90 7.48
C GLY A 11 28.24 20.71 7.28
N ARG A 12 28.09 19.65 8.10
CA ARG A 12 28.86 18.38 7.98
C ARG A 12 28.28 17.42 6.94
N ASN A 13 27.08 17.69 6.40
CA ASN A 13 26.46 16.85 5.37
C ASN A 13 27.09 17.14 4.01
N LEU A 14 27.44 16.09 3.27
CA LEU A 14 28.04 16.19 1.94
C LEU A 14 27.05 15.66 0.91
N LYS A 15 26.84 16.40 -0.17
CA LYS A 15 26.16 15.90 -1.36
C LYS A 15 27.16 15.30 -2.33
N TYR A 16 26.81 14.17 -2.93
CA TYR A 16 27.69 13.41 -3.82
C TYR A 16 27.21 13.54 -5.27
N LYS A 17 28.15 13.70 -6.21
CA LYS A 17 27.83 13.79 -7.65
C LYS A 17 27.05 12.58 -8.19
N ARG A 18 27.23 11.40 -7.57
CA ARG A 18 26.59 10.13 -7.95
C ARG A 18 25.64 9.61 -6.87
N GLU A 19 25.12 10.50 -6.03
CA GLU A 19 24.29 10.15 -4.87
C GLU A 19 23.08 9.27 -5.24
N THR A 20 22.42 9.52 -6.37
CA THR A 20 21.31 8.68 -6.85
C THR A 20 21.71 7.22 -7.01
N LEU A 21 22.85 6.93 -7.64
CA LEU A 21 23.33 5.56 -7.85
C LEU A 21 23.83 4.91 -6.55
N LEU A 22 24.51 5.69 -5.71
CA LEU A 22 24.94 5.23 -4.38
C LEU A 22 23.73 4.86 -3.51
N ASN A 23 22.69 5.70 -3.51
CA ASN A 23 21.44 5.46 -2.79
C ASN A 23 20.67 4.28 -3.36
N TYR A 24 20.64 4.11 -4.68
CA TYR A 24 20.06 2.92 -5.31
C TYR A 24 20.73 1.65 -4.75
N GLY A 25 22.07 1.60 -4.73
CA GLY A 25 22.79 0.44 -4.20
C GLY A 25 22.55 0.23 -2.70
N LEU A 26 22.70 1.28 -1.88
CA LEU A 26 22.46 1.18 -0.44
C LEU A 26 21.06 0.65 -0.12
N ASN A 27 20.03 1.15 -0.81
CA ASN A 27 18.65 0.71 -0.60
C ASN A 27 18.41 -0.71 -1.11
N ARG A 28 18.89 -1.04 -2.32
CA ARG A 28 18.70 -2.36 -2.95
C ARG A 28 19.25 -3.50 -2.09
N TRP A 29 20.41 -3.30 -1.47
CA TRP A 29 21.03 -4.30 -0.60
C TRP A 29 20.82 -4.04 0.89
N GLY A 30 19.95 -3.10 1.25
CA GLY A 30 19.60 -2.81 2.64
C GLY A 30 20.77 -2.34 3.50
N LEU A 31 21.86 -1.83 2.91
CA LEU A 31 23.08 -1.44 3.61
C LEU A 31 22.87 -0.22 4.52
N ASN A 32 21.83 0.58 4.26
CA ASN A 32 21.43 1.74 5.06
C ASN A 32 20.24 1.50 6.00
N LYS A 33 19.71 0.27 6.08
CA LYS A 33 18.53 -0.05 6.90
C LYS A 33 18.92 -0.30 8.35
N ALA A 34 17.96 -0.21 9.26
CA ALA A 34 18.22 -0.41 10.70
C ALA A 34 18.82 -1.78 11.05
N HIS A 35 18.54 -2.82 10.27
CA HIS A 35 19.17 -4.14 10.44
C HIS A 35 20.64 -4.19 10.01
N SER A 36 21.15 -3.12 9.38
CA SER A 36 22.54 -2.95 8.93
C SER A 36 23.28 -1.88 9.73
N VAL A 37 22.65 -0.72 9.99
CA VAL A 37 23.29 0.45 10.64
C VAL A 37 22.64 0.84 11.98
N GLY A 38 21.74 0.02 12.51
CA GLY A 38 21.00 0.32 13.73
C GLY A 38 19.92 1.38 13.52
N PRO A 39 19.04 1.61 14.51
CA PRO A 39 17.98 2.61 14.43
C PRO A 39 18.54 4.02 14.68
N THR A 40 19.25 4.60 13.70
CA THR A 40 19.98 5.87 13.82
C THR A 40 19.12 7.03 14.36
N SER A 41 17.86 7.15 13.91
CA SER A 41 16.93 8.18 14.40
C SER A 41 16.49 8.00 15.85
N GLU A 42 16.48 6.77 16.37
CA GLU A 42 16.22 6.48 17.78
C GLU A 42 17.47 6.81 18.60
N LEU A 43 18.62 6.31 18.15
CA LEU A 43 19.92 6.50 18.80
C LEU A 43 20.29 7.98 18.96
N ILE A 44 20.12 8.81 17.91
CA ILE A 44 20.44 10.24 17.96
C ILE A 44 19.54 10.99 18.95
N ARG A 45 18.25 10.60 19.07
CA ARG A 45 17.32 11.20 20.03
C ARG A 45 17.64 10.80 21.45
N THR A 46 18.06 9.56 21.68
CA THR A 46 18.56 9.09 22.98
C THR A 46 19.85 9.80 23.38
N CYS A 47 20.75 10.04 22.41
CA CYS A 47 22.00 10.74 22.65
C CYS A 47 21.79 12.23 22.94
N ALA A 48 20.86 12.89 22.24
CA ALA A 48 20.63 14.34 22.27
C ALA A 48 21.94 15.17 22.23
N PRO A 49 22.85 14.93 21.26
CA PRO A 49 24.20 15.47 21.30
C PRO A 49 24.25 16.96 21.00
N SER A 50 25.15 17.68 21.67
CA SER A 50 25.44 19.10 21.41
C SER A 50 26.53 19.29 20.34
N THR A 51 27.32 18.25 20.08
CA THR A 51 28.37 18.24 19.04
C THR A 51 28.31 16.96 18.22
N PHE A 52 28.84 16.95 17.00
CA PHE A 52 28.85 15.70 16.23
C PHE A 52 29.93 14.72 16.71
N GLU A 53 30.98 15.18 17.39
CA GLU A 53 31.98 14.33 18.05
C GLU A 53 31.32 13.49 19.16
N GLU A 54 30.44 14.12 19.93
CA GLU A 54 29.60 13.43 20.93
C GLU A 54 28.69 12.40 20.26
N TRP A 55 28.01 12.78 19.18
CA TRP A 55 27.20 11.85 18.40
C TRP A 55 28.00 10.65 17.89
N GLU A 56 29.15 10.89 17.26
CA GLU A 56 29.97 9.87 16.64
C GLU A 56 30.48 8.86 17.69
N ASN A 57 30.96 9.36 18.83
CA ASN A 57 31.39 8.53 19.94
C ASN A 57 30.24 7.72 20.54
N PHE A 58 29.06 8.33 20.73
CA PHE A 58 27.87 7.64 21.22
C PHE A 58 27.41 6.55 20.25
N TYR A 59 27.36 6.85 18.94
CA TYR A 59 26.95 5.90 17.92
C TYR A 59 27.83 4.65 17.93
N PHE A 60 29.16 4.78 17.86
CA PHE A 60 30.05 3.61 17.88
C PHE A 60 30.13 2.92 19.26
N SER A 61 29.69 3.60 20.31
CA SER A 61 29.58 3.01 21.66
C SER A 61 28.34 2.13 21.81
N ASN A 62 27.22 2.49 21.18
CA ASN A 62 25.90 1.92 21.47
C ASN A 62 25.20 1.26 20.27
N ALA A 63 25.56 1.61 19.04
CA ALA A 63 24.85 1.12 17.87
C ALA A 63 25.10 -0.37 17.61
N ALA A 64 24.02 -1.10 17.36
CA ALA A 64 24.05 -2.48 16.90
C ALA A 64 23.00 -2.70 15.81
N GLN A 65 23.19 -3.73 15.00
CA GLN A 65 22.23 -4.13 13.98
C GLN A 65 20.87 -4.49 14.60
N LYS A 66 19.77 -3.91 14.10
CA LYS A 66 18.40 -4.21 14.55
C LYS A 66 17.88 -5.52 13.93
N LYS A 67 18.46 -6.66 14.36
CA LYS A 67 18.07 -8.03 13.97
C LYS A 67 18.49 -9.04 15.04
N LYS A 68 17.98 -10.27 14.96
CA LYS A 68 18.37 -11.38 15.86
C LYS A 68 19.88 -11.61 15.77
N ASN A 69 20.57 -11.66 16.91
CA ASN A 69 22.03 -11.78 17.02
C ASN A 69 22.78 -10.67 16.23
N GLY A 70 22.22 -9.46 16.21
CA GLY A 70 22.83 -8.31 15.54
C GLY A 70 24.21 -7.98 16.09
N LEU A 71 25.15 -7.68 15.21
CA LEU A 71 26.51 -7.29 15.58
C LEU A 71 26.54 -5.82 16.00
N ARG A 72 27.47 -5.49 16.91
CA ARG A 72 27.83 -4.11 17.21
C ARG A 72 28.41 -3.44 15.97
N ILE A 73 28.08 -2.17 15.80
CA ILE A 73 28.55 -1.38 14.67
C ILE A 73 29.86 -0.68 15.07
N THR A 74 30.91 -0.92 14.30
CA THR A 74 32.23 -0.29 14.46
C THR A 74 32.57 0.57 13.25
N ARG A 75 33.66 1.34 13.34
CA ARG A 75 34.16 2.12 12.20
C ARG A 75 34.58 1.21 11.04
N GLU A 76 35.22 0.09 11.35
CA GLU A 76 35.64 -0.93 10.37
C GLU A 76 34.43 -1.54 9.68
N TYR A 77 33.34 -1.79 10.42
CA TYR A 77 32.10 -2.27 9.84
C TYR A 77 31.50 -1.24 8.85
N ILE A 78 31.48 0.05 9.19
CA ILE A 78 31.03 1.11 8.26
C ILE A 78 31.91 1.19 7.01
N ILE A 79 33.23 1.04 7.15
CA ILE A 79 34.16 0.93 6.00
C ILE A 79 33.77 -0.28 5.13
N GLY A 80 33.49 -1.42 5.76
CA GLY A 80 33.05 -2.64 5.08
C GLY A 80 31.74 -2.49 4.32
N LEU A 81 30.79 -1.68 4.83
CA LEU A 81 29.57 -1.33 4.08
C LEU A 81 29.90 -0.57 2.79
N GLY A 82 30.83 0.39 2.85
CA GLY A 82 31.29 1.13 1.68
C GLY A 82 31.99 0.25 0.64
N GLN A 83 32.85 -0.67 1.10
CA GLN A 83 33.51 -1.66 0.23
C GLN A 83 32.50 -2.62 -0.41
N THR A 84 31.53 -3.08 0.37
CA THR A 84 30.44 -3.93 -0.13
C THR A 84 29.62 -3.19 -1.18
N LEU A 85 29.25 -1.93 -0.93
CA LEU A 85 28.54 -1.11 -1.90
C LEU A 85 29.34 -0.98 -3.21
N TYR A 86 30.65 -0.72 -3.13
CA TYR A 86 31.52 -0.63 -4.30
C TYR A 86 31.46 -1.91 -5.14
N VAL A 87 31.70 -3.08 -4.52
CA VAL A 87 31.63 -4.39 -5.20
C VAL A 87 30.26 -4.61 -5.85
N LYS A 88 29.17 -4.31 -5.13
CA LYS A 88 27.81 -4.48 -5.68
C LYS A 88 27.56 -3.59 -6.89
N LEU A 89 28.03 -2.35 -6.87
CA LEU A 89 27.88 -1.42 -7.99
C LEU A 89 28.75 -1.85 -9.20
N THR A 90 30.01 -2.20 -8.98
CA THR A 90 30.95 -2.52 -10.07
C THR A 90 30.74 -3.91 -10.65
N GLU A 91 30.32 -4.88 -9.85
CA GLU A 91 30.21 -6.27 -10.33
C GLU A 91 28.79 -6.66 -10.74
N ILE A 92 27.76 -6.07 -10.11
CA ILE A 92 26.36 -6.43 -10.37
C ILE A 92 25.68 -5.33 -11.20
N VAL A 93 25.61 -4.10 -10.69
CA VAL A 93 24.89 -3.03 -11.39
C VAL A 93 25.53 -2.72 -12.73
N GLN A 94 26.86 -2.69 -12.81
CA GLN A 94 27.54 -2.45 -14.09
C GLN A 94 27.20 -3.53 -15.13
N LYS A 95 27.15 -4.81 -14.73
CA LYS A 95 26.79 -5.90 -15.65
C LYS A 95 25.34 -5.81 -16.09
N GLU A 96 24.42 -5.55 -15.16
CA GLU A 96 23.00 -5.36 -15.47
C GLU A 96 22.81 -4.17 -16.42
N LEU A 97 23.44 -3.03 -16.15
CA LEU A 97 23.38 -1.84 -17.00
C LEU A 97 23.89 -2.13 -18.42
N LEU A 98 24.98 -2.89 -18.55
CA LEU A 98 25.52 -3.29 -19.85
C LEU A 98 24.64 -4.32 -20.58
N SER A 99 23.77 -5.04 -19.86
CA SER A 99 22.85 -6.00 -20.46
C SER A 99 21.52 -5.40 -20.93
N ILE A 100 21.19 -4.18 -20.50
CA ILE A 100 19.96 -3.50 -20.90
C ILE A 100 20.03 -3.17 -22.40
N THR A 101 19.00 -3.55 -23.13
CA THR A 101 18.85 -3.25 -24.55
C THR A 101 17.87 -2.11 -24.79
N GLU A 102 17.93 -1.49 -25.97
CA GLU A 102 16.96 -0.46 -26.36
C GLU A 102 15.54 -1.04 -26.46
N ASP A 103 15.39 -2.24 -27.02
CA ASP A 103 14.10 -2.93 -27.13
C ASP A 103 13.47 -3.18 -25.75
N GLU A 104 14.25 -3.65 -24.77
CA GLU A 104 13.77 -3.80 -23.38
C GLU A 104 13.25 -2.48 -22.80
N CYS A 105 13.93 -1.35 -23.07
CA CYS A 105 13.50 -0.04 -22.60
C CYS A 105 12.17 0.39 -23.26
N ILE A 106 12.02 0.17 -24.56
CA ILE A 106 10.81 0.48 -25.33
C ILE A 106 9.65 -0.38 -24.83
N ASP A 107 9.86 -1.69 -24.69
CA ASP A 107 8.86 -2.63 -24.19
C ASP A 107 8.44 -2.29 -22.75
N TYR A 108 9.38 -1.93 -21.88
CA TYR A 108 9.07 -1.50 -20.53
C TYR A 108 8.21 -0.24 -20.51
N ALA A 109 8.53 0.76 -21.34
CA ALA A 109 7.74 1.98 -21.44
C ALA A 109 6.32 1.70 -21.94
N TYR A 110 6.17 0.89 -23.00
CA TYR A 110 4.87 0.48 -23.51
C TYR A 110 4.06 -0.27 -22.45
N ASN A 111 4.69 -1.25 -21.79
CA ASN A 111 4.07 -2.03 -20.74
C ASN A 111 3.65 -1.17 -19.54
N LEU A 112 4.46 -0.19 -19.14
CA LEU A 112 4.15 0.72 -18.06
C LEU A 112 2.95 1.61 -18.39
N VAL A 113 2.91 2.16 -19.61
CA VAL A 113 1.92 3.18 -20.00
C VAL A 113 0.59 2.55 -20.40
N LEU A 114 0.59 1.45 -21.15
CA LEU A 114 -0.63 0.87 -21.72
C LEU A 114 -1.04 -0.41 -20.99
N ASN A 115 -0.16 -1.40 -20.90
CA ASN A 115 -0.56 -2.70 -20.36
C ASN A 115 -0.92 -2.60 -18.88
N ARG A 116 -0.06 -1.97 -18.06
CA ARG A 116 -0.30 -1.84 -16.62
C ARG A 116 -1.52 -0.98 -16.30
N THR A 117 -1.75 0.08 -17.07
CA THR A 117 -2.92 0.95 -16.86
C THR A 117 -4.21 0.26 -17.26
N TYR A 118 -4.23 -0.45 -18.38
CA TYR A 118 -5.37 -1.25 -18.81
C TYR A 118 -5.67 -2.39 -17.84
N GLU A 119 -4.68 -3.18 -17.44
CA GLU A 119 -4.87 -4.27 -16.47
C GLU A 119 -5.32 -3.76 -15.10
N GLY A 120 -4.83 -2.58 -14.69
CA GLY A 120 -5.33 -1.88 -13.50
C GLY A 120 -6.82 -1.56 -13.61
N TYR A 121 -7.24 -0.97 -14.73
CA TYR A 121 -8.64 -0.66 -15.01
C TYR A 121 -9.53 -1.92 -15.12
N VAL A 122 -9.07 -2.97 -15.80
CA VAL A 122 -9.78 -4.25 -15.87
C VAL A 122 -9.96 -4.83 -14.47
N THR A 123 -8.92 -4.80 -13.64
CA THR A 123 -9.00 -5.26 -12.25
C THR A 123 -10.05 -4.47 -11.46
N GLU A 124 -10.12 -3.15 -11.67
CA GLU A 124 -11.12 -2.27 -11.07
C GLU A 124 -12.55 -2.64 -11.50
N ILE A 125 -12.82 -2.80 -12.80
CA ILE A 125 -14.14 -3.23 -13.31
C ILE A 125 -14.52 -4.61 -12.78
N GLU A 126 -13.57 -5.55 -12.72
CA GLU A 126 -13.82 -6.91 -12.28
C GLU A 126 -14.01 -7.03 -10.77
N THR A 127 -13.77 -5.97 -10.01
CA THR A 127 -14.18 -5.94 -8.61
C THR A 127 -15.70 -5.99 -8.48
N ILE A 128 -16.16 -6.29 -7.27
CA ILE A 128 -17.60 -6.33 -6.98
C ILE A 128 -18.21 -4.93 -7.08
N TYR A 129 -17.50 -3.89 -6.66
CA TYR A 129 -18.00 -2.53 -6.80
C TYR A 129 -18.01 -2.09 -8.26
N GLY A 130 -16.99 -2.40 -9.07
CA GLY A 130 -16.99 -2.09 -10.50
C GLY A 130 -18.15 -2.76 -11.25
N GLN A 131 -18.49 -4.00 -10.89
CA GLN A 131 -19.68 -4.69 -11.39
C GLN A 131 -20.98 -4.00 -10.97
N LEU A 132 -21.09 -3.57 -9.71
CA LEU A 132 -22.26 -2.86 -9.21
C LEU A 132 -22.41 -1.47 -9.86
N GLU A 133 -21.33 -0.68 -9.96
CA GLU A 133 -21.34 0.65 -10.61
C GLU A 133 -21.78 0.53 -12.07
N GLY A 134 -21.21 -0.44 -12.80
CA GLY A 134 -21.58 -0.69 -14.20
C GLY A 134 -23.04 -1.11 -14.37
N ALA A 135 -23.59 -1.89 -13.44
CA ALA A 135 -24.98 -2.35 -13.51
C ALA A 135 -26.00 -1.29 -13.03
N LEU A 136 -25.61 -0.41 -12.12
CA LEU A 136 -26.46 0.63 -11.54
C LEU A 136 -26.34 1.98 -12.26
N GLY A 137 -25.26 2.21 -12.99
CA GLY A 137 -24.96 3.51 -13.61
C GLY A 137 -24.71 4.62 -12.59
N ARG A 138 -24.32 4.26 -11.36
CA ARG A 138 -24.08 5.18 -10.24
C ARG A 138 -22.70 4.91 -9.66
N LYS A 139 -22.07 5.97 -9.15
CA LYS A 139 -20.78 5.88 -8.47
C LYS A 139 -20.96 5.25 -7.08
N ILE A 140 -20.09 4.32 -6.73
CA ILE A 140 -20.00 3.65 -5.42
C ILE A 140 -18.72 4.12 -4.75
N GLU A 141 -18.84 4.62 -3.52
CA GLU A 141 -17.72 5.16 -2.76
C GLU A 141 -17.44 4.30 -1.52
N PRO A 142 -16.18 4.14 -1.10
CA PRO A 142 -15.88 3.49 0.17
C PRO A 142 -16.54 4.26 1.31
N ALA A 143 -17.18 3.53 2.23
CA ALA A 143 -17.80 4.16 3.37
C ALA A 143 -16.72 4.72 4.33
N PRO A 144 -16.98 5.83 5.02
CA PRO A 144 -16.11 6.33 6.08
C PRO A 144 -15.80 5.27 7.15
N ASP A 145 -14.60 5.28 7.74
CA ASP A 145 -14.17 4.29 8.76
C ASP A 145 -15.10 4.20 9.99
N ASN A 146 -15.83 5.26 10.32
CA ASN A 146 -16.82 5.24 11.39
C ASN A 146 -18.11 4.52 10.97
N TRP A 147 -18.42 4.44 9.68
CA TRP A 147 -19.63 3.78 9.18
C TRP A 147 -19.49 2.26 9.19
N ASP A 148 -18.33 1.71 8.84
CA ASP A 148 -18.05 0.27 8.99
C ASP A 148 -18.29 -0.18 10.44
N ARG A 149 -17.73 0.56 11.41
CA ARG A 149 -17.85 0.26 12.84
C ARG A 149 -19.25 0.47 13.39
N ALA A 150 -19.98 1.49 12.94
CA ALA A 150 -21.27 1.86 13.51
C ALA A 150 -22.47 1.20 12.81
N TYR A 151 -22.34 0.89 11.52
CA TYR A 151 -23.43 0.48 10.65
C TYR A 151 -23.14 -0.80 9.88
N SER A 152 -21.90 -1.29 9.85
CA SER A 152 -21.49 -2.43 9.02
C SER A 152 -21.77 -2.16 7.53
N VAL A 153 -21.18 -1.07 7.05
CA VAL A 153 -21.29 -0.61 5.67
C VAL A 153 -19.87 -0.48 5.11
N ASP A 154 -19.57 -1.23 4.05
CA ASP A 154 -18.25 -1.21 3.39
C ASP A 154 -18.19 -0.09 2.34
N PHE A 155 -19.29 0.10 1.61
CA PHE A 155 -19.43 1.07 0.52
C PHE A 155 -20.77 1.78 0.58
N SER A 156 -20.90 2.90 -0.11
CA SER A 156 -22.13 3.66 -0.18
C SER A 156 -22.38 4.24 -1.57
N ILE A 157 -23.65 4.47 -1.89
CA ILE A 157 -24.10 5.23 -3.05
C ILE A 157 -24.81 6.47 -2.52
N LYS A 158 -24.36 7.66 -2.93
CA LYS A 158 -25.05 8.90 -2.63
C LYS A 158 -26.22 9.10 -3.61
N VAL A 159 -27.42 9.32 -3.07
CA VAL A 159 -28.64 9.64 -3.83
C VAL A 159 -29.22 10.90 -3.23
N GLU A 160 -29.02 12.03 -3.91
CA GLU A 160 -29.37 13.37 -3.41
C GLU A 160 -28.78 13.64 -2.01
N ASP A 161 -29.64 13.84 -1.00
CA ASP A 161 -29.26 14.05 0.41
C ASP A 161 -29.22 12.75 1.23
N SER A 162 -29.55 11.61 0.61
CA SER A 162 -29.58 10.28 1.23
C SER A 162 -28.38 9.41 0.80
N PHE A 163 -28.15 8.34 1.55
CA PHE A 163 -27.15 7.33 1.22
C PHE A 163 -27.74 5.93 1.26
N ILE A 164 -27.39 5.11 0.27
CA ILE A 164 -27.60 3.67 0.27
C ILE A 164 -26.30 3.02 0.75
N GLY A 165 -26.38 2.09 1.69
CA GLY A 165 -25.25 1.32 2.17
C GLY A 165 -25.08 -0.01 1.43
N ILE A 166 -23.84 -0.47 1.27
CA ILE A 166 -23.50 -1.75 0.68
C ILE A 166 -22.51 -2.47 1.60
N GLN A 167 -22.83 -3.71 1.96
CA GLN A 167 -21.93 -4.61 2.69
C GLN A 167 -21.62 -5.82 1.80
N ILE A 168 -20.35 -6.02 1.47
CA ILE A 168 -19.86 -7.12 0.64
C ILE A 168 -19.39 -8.26 1.53
N LYS A 169 -19.91 -9.47 1.30
CA LYS A 169 -19.44 -10.68 1.99
C LYS A 169 -19.01 -11.75 0.98
N PRO A 170 -17.84 -12.38 1.15
CA PRO A 170 -17.48 -13.54 0.34
C PRO A 170 -18.31 -14.77 0.77
N ILE A 171 -18.79 -15.55 -0.18
CA ILE A 171 -19.40 -16.85 0.07
C ILE A 171 -18.53 -17.98 -0.46
N LEU A 172 -18.50 -19.10 0.26
CA LEU A 172 -17.90 -20.36 -0.19
C LEU A 172 -19.01 -21.20 -0.85
N SER A 173 -18.73 -21.86 -1.97
CA SER A 173 -19.67 -22.82 -2.56
C SER A 173 -20.02 -23.90 -1.53
N GLY A 174 -21.30 -23.97 -1.13
CA GLY A 174 -21.83 -25.06 -0.29
C GLY A 174 -22.09 -24.77 1.19
N GLN A 175 -22.23 -23.51 1.63
CA GLN A 175 -22.73 -23.21 2.99
C GLN A 175 -24.14 -22.62 2.99
N SER A 176 -25.03 -23.18 3.81
CA SER A 176 -26.47 -22.87 3.83
C SER A 176 -27.08 -22.55 5.21
N LEU A 177 -26.33 -22.45 6.32
CA LEU A 177 -26.96 -22.38 7.67
C LEU A 177 -26.67 -21.16 8.55
N ASN A 178 -25.63 -20.36 8.33
CA ASN A 178 -25.35 -19.20 9.21
C ASN A 178 -25.93 -17.86 8.71
N GLN A 179 -26.45 -17.79 7.48
CA GLN A 179 -26.86 -16.52 6.85
C GLN A 179 -27.94 -15.76 7.64
N TYR A 180 -28.90 -16.46 8.24
CA TYR A 180 -29.99 -15.86 9.01
C TYR A 180 -29.53 -15.19 10.31
N GLN A 181 -28.62 -15.83 11.06
CA GLN A 181 -28.04 -15.24 12.29
C GLN A 181 -27.22 -13.98 11.99
N TRP A 182 -26.56 -13.95 10.82
CA TRP A 182 -25.82 -12.78 10.36
C TRP A 182 -26.74 -11.62 9.97
N ILE A 183 -27.81 -11.88 9.21
CA ILE A 183 -28.80 -10.86 8.86
C ILE A 183 -29.40 -10.24 10.13
N GLU A 184 -29.78 -11.07 11.10
CA GLU A 184 -30.37 -10.61 12.36
C GLU A 184 -29.37 -9.77 13.19
N MET A 185 -28.09 -10.16 13.23
CA MET A 185 -27.04 -9.42 13.93
C MET A 185 -26.79 -8.04 13.34
N HIS A 186 -26.88 -7.90 12.01
CA HIS A 186 -26.66 -6.64 11.31
C HIS A 186 -27.93 -5.80 11.12
N SER A 187 -29.13 -6.38 11.27
CA SER A 187 -30.42 -5.67 11.10
C SER A 187 -30.48 -4.39 11.93
N LYS A 188 -30.09 -4.45 13.21
CA LYS A 188 -30.10 -3.27 14.09
C LYS A 188 -29.19 -2.14 13.62
N ASN A 189 -28.04 -2.50 13.04
CA ASN A 189 -27.07 -1.54 12.51
C ASN A 189 -27.58 -0.93 11.19
N HIS A 190 -28.18 -1.76 10.32
CA HIS A 190 -28.73 -1.31 9.04
C HIS A 190 -29.98 -0.45 9.24
N GLU A 191 -30.87 -0.80 10.17
CA GLU A 191 -32.00 0.05 10.55
C GLU A 191 -31.54 1.40 11.11
N LYS A 192 -30.42 1.40 11.86
CA LYS A 192 -29.82 2.64 12.34
C LYS A 192 -29.27 3.48 11.19
N PHE A 193 -28.61 2.85 10.22
CA PHE A 193 -28.15 3.53 9.01
C PHE A 193 -29.31 4.15 8.23
N GLU A 194 -30.39 3.39 8.01
CA GLU A 194 -31.57 3.87 7.28
C GLU A 194 -32.22 5.06 7.99
N ARG A 195 -32.29 5.05 9.33
CA ARG A 195 -32.77 6.21 10.10
C ARG A 195 -31.85 7.42 9.99
N ASP A 196 -30.54 7.21 10.00
CA ASP A 196 -29.55 8.29 10.03
C ASP A 196 -29.29 8.89 8.63
N PHE A 197 -29.46 8.11 7.56
CA PHE A 197 -29.07 8.47 6.19
C PHE A 197 -30.15 8.24 5.11
N GLY A 198 -31.36 7.81 5.49
CA GLY A 198 -32.53 7.73 4.63
C GLY A 198 -32.63 6.51 3.71
N GLY A 199 -31.50 5.92 3.31
CA GLY A 199 -31.45 4.75 2.42
C GLY A 199 -31.11 3.44 3.13
N LYS A 200 -31.53 2.33 2.51
CA LYS A 200 -31.29 0.98 3.02
C LYS A 200 -29.84 0.52 2.86
N VAL A 201 -29.48 -0.55 3.57
CA VAL A 201 -28.21 -1.26 3.41
C VAL A 201 -28.43 -2.62 2.77
N PHE A 202 -27.69 -2.91 1.70
CA PHE A 202 -27.79 -4.15 0.92
C PHE A 202 -26.59 -5.06 1.11
N PHE A 203 -26.84 -6.37 1.24
CA PHE A 203 -25.79 -7.38 1.26
C PHE A 203 -25.46 -7.82 -0.17
N VAL A 204 -24.19 -7.72 -0.54
CA VAL A 204 -23.68 -8.23 -1.83
C VAL A 204 -22.76 -9.40 -1.57
N TYR A 205 -23.21 -10.59 -1.97
CA TYR A 205 -22.44 -11.81 -1.86
C TYR A 205 -21.50 -11.94 -3.05
N SER A 206 -20.22 -12.19 -2.76
CA SER A 206 -19.20 -12.38 -3.79
C SER A 206 -18.72 -13.83 -3.81
N ILE A 207 -18.66 -14.42 -5.00
CA ILE A 207 -18.11 -15.76 -5.22
C ILE A 207 -16.86 -15.65 -6.11
N LYS A 208 -15.83 -16.45 -5.82
CA LYS A 208 -14.69 -16.58 -6.72
C LYS A 208 -15.09 -17.46 -7.89
N SER A 209 -15.06 -16.91 -9.10
CA SER A 209 -15.11 -17.70 -10.33
C SER A 209 -13.74 -18.32 -10.60
N SER A 210 -13.66 -19.30 -11.50
CA SER A 210 -12.42 -20.02 -11.87
C SER A 210 -11.25 -19.03 -12.10
N GLY A 211 -10.31 -18.96 -11.14
CA GLY A 211 -9.20 -18.00 -11.14
C GLY A 211 -9.26 -16.95 -10.01
N LYS A 212 -8.80 -15.71 -10.30
CA LYS A 212 -8.78 -14.58 -9.33
C LYS A 212 -10.03 -13.70 -9.35
N LYS A 213 -10.91 -13.86 -10.34
CA LYS A 213 -12.05 -12.97 -10.58
C LYS A 213 -13.17 -13.24 -9.58
N LYS A 214 -13.70 -12.19 -8.95
CA LYS A 214 -14.89 -12.26 -8.08
C LYS A 214 -16.11 -11.85 -8.90
N ARG A 215 -17.26 -12.46 -8.61
CA ARG A 215 -18.55 -12.10 -9.22
C ARG A 215 -19.61 -11.93 -8.15
N ILE A 216 -20.60 -11.08 -8.41
CA ILE A 216 -21.80 -10.96 -7.58
C ILE A 216 -22.58 -12.28 -7.70
N TYR A 217 -22.91 -12.88 -6.58
CA TYR A 217 -23.65 -14.14 -6.52
C TYR A 217 -25.15 -13.91 -6.48
N ASN A 218 -25.63 -13.04 -5.60
CA ASN A 218 -27.03 -12.63 -5.50
C ASN A 218 -27.31 -11.47 -6.46
N VAL A 219 -27.31 -11.75 -7.76
CA VAL A 219 -27.48 -10.74 -8.82
C VAL A 219 -28.79 -9.95 -8.70
N GLU A 220 -29.82 -10.52 -8.06
CA GLU A 220 -31.10 -9.87 -7.76
C GLU A 220 -30.95 -8.59 -6.93
N VAL A 221 -29.89 -8.48 -6.11
CA VAL A 221 -29.62 -7.30 -5.27
C VAL A 221 -29.43 -6.02 -6.10
N ILE A 222 -29.01 -6.15 -7.36
CA ILE A 222 -28.85 -5.02 -8.27
C ILE A 222 -30.19 -4.34 -8.53
N GLU A 223 -31.26 -5.13 -8.74
CA GLU A 223 -32.60 -4.59 -8.95
C GLU A 223 -33.18 -4.02 -7.66
N GLU A 224 -32.88 -4.62 -6.51
CA GLU A 224 -33.28 -4.10 -5.21
C GLU A 224 -32.65 -2.73 -4.92
N ILE A 225 -31.35 -2.59 -5.18
CA ILE A 225 -30.64 -1.31 -5.06
C ILE A 225 -31.21 -0.29 -6.04
N ARG A 226 -31.51 -0.68 -7.29
CA ARG A 226 -32.10 0.22 -8.28
C ARG A 226 -33.48 0.72 -7.86
N ALA A 227 -34.32 -0.15 -7.30
CA ALA A 227 -35.61 0.23 -6.77
C ALA A 227 -35.47 1.23 -5.60
N GLU A 228 -34.48 1.04 -4.74
CA GLU A 228 -34.21 1.97 -3.64
C GLU A 228 -33.66 3.31 -4.12
N ILE A 229 -32.82 3.34 -5.17
CA ILE A 229 -32.41 4.59 -5.81
C ILE A 229 -33.64 5.35 -6.29
N ASN A 230 -34.53 4.70 -7.04
CA ASN A 230 -35.74 5.36 -7.54
C ASN A 230 -36.62 5.89 -6.39
N ARG A 231 -36.80 5.13 -5.31
CA ARG A 231 -37.55 5.56 -4.12
C ARG A 231 -36.95 6.81 -3.45
N LEU A 232 -35.63 6.98 -3.51
CA LEU A 232 -34.93 8.12 -2.92
C LEU A 232 -34.86 9.34 -3.85
N GLU A 233 -35.13 9.17 -5.14
CA GLU A 233 -35.22 10.26 -6.13
C GLU A 233 -36.68 10.75 -6.33
N GLU A 234 -37.66 10.07 -5.73
CA GLU A 234 -39.08 10.47 -5.68
C GLU A 234 -39.36 11.45 -4.53
#